data_AF-A0A183HKK2-F1
#
_entry.id   AF-A0A183HKK2-F1
#
_cell.length_a   1.000
_cell.length_b   1.000
_cell.length_c   1.000
_cell.angle_alpha   90.00
_cell.angle_beta   90.00
_cell.angle_gamma   90.00
#
_symmetry.space_group_name_H-M   'P 1'
#
loop_
_entity.id
_entity.type
_entity.pdbx_description
1 polymer ?
#
loop_
_entity_poly.entity_id
_entity_poly.type
_entity_poly.pdbx_seq_one_letter_code
_entity_poly.pdbx_strand_id
1 'polypeptide(L)'
;MEADQLTRDAQNALRRTMEKYAQTCRLILCCDSISKIIDPLRSRCLAVRVAAPSNDDVAKAVRLVCKQENVSIPESVIATVVQKANGNMRRALLMVEAAKVQNYPFKENQEIPDPEWEVYLRETAKMMIQQQSSENLLKVRSRFYECIGHCIPPNIIFMKLLQDLLKSCDEKIKPEVVAAAAEYEHRLTRGSKAIFHLEGFAASFMEIYHRHQNENTMEH
;
A
#
# COMPACT_ATOMS: atom_id res chain seq x y z
N MET A 1 15.93 9.71 -1.16
CA MET A 1 16.28 9.22 0.19
C MET A 1 15.22 9.74 1.13
N GLU A 2 14.43 8.85 1.72
CA GLU A 2 13.33 9.20 2.62
C GLU A 2 13.89 9.42 4.03
N ALA A 3 13.73 10.62 4.59
CA ALA A 3 14.38 10.99 5.84
C ALA A 3 13.87 10.18 7.04
N ASP A 4 12.65 9.65 6.96
CA ASP A 4 12.01 8.80 7.96
C ASP A 4 12.48 7.34 7.92
N GLN A 5 13.23 6.93 6.91
CA GLN A 5 13.92 5.63 6.88
C GLN A 5 15.31 5.68 7.55
N LEU A 6 15.80 6.87 7.92
CA LEU A 6 17.08 7.00 8.62
C LEU A 6 17.00 6.45 10.04
N THR A 7 18.03 5.69 10.43
CA THR A 7 18.20 5.25 11.82
C THR A 7 18.35 6.45 12.75
N ARG A 8 18.01 6.27 14.04
CA ARG A 8 18.11 7.35 15.03
C ARG A 8 19.53 7.92 15.12
N ASP A 9 20.55 7.08 15.01
CA ASP A 9 21.95 7.51 15.02
C ASP A 9 22.32 8.31 13.77
N ALA A 10 21.83 7.90 12.59
CA ALA A 10 22.01 8.66 11.36
C ALA A 10 21.30 10.02 11.43
N GLN A 11 20.10 10.08 12.01
CA GLN A 11 19.39 11.35 12.25
C GLN A 11 20.15 12.25 13.24
N ASN A 12 20.72 11.69 14.30
CA ASN A 12 21.58 12.42 15.25
C ASN A 12 22.87 12.94 14.59
N ALA A 13 23.47 12.16 13.68
CA ALA A 13 24.61 12.61 12.89
C ALA A 13 24.21 13.74 11.93
N LEU A 14 23.08 13.60 11.23
CA LEU A 14 22.54 14.61 10.33
C LEU A 14 22.28 15.93 11.06
N ARG A 15 21.73 15.87 12.28
CA ARG A 15 21.55 17.05 13.14
C ARG A 15 22.87 17.79 13.36
N ARG A 16 23.93 17.09 13.74
CA ARG A 16 25.26 17.70 13.97
C ARG A 16 25.80 18.35 12.70
N THR A 17 25.64 17.72 11.55
CA THR A 17 26.03 18.27 10.25
C THR A 17 25.22 19.51 9.90
N MET A 18 23.91 19.48 10.13
CA MET A 18 23.01 20.61 9.88
C MET A 18 23.38 21.81 10.76
N GLU A 19 23.73 21.59 12.02
CA GLU A 19 24.20 22.65 12.94
C GLU A 19 25.57 23.20 12.51
N LYS A 20 26.52 22.34 12.15
CA LYS A 20 27.88 22.74 11.75
C LYS A 20 27.91 23.57 10.47
N TYR A 21 27.07 23.25 9.48
CA TYR A 21 27.08 23.89 8.17
C TYR A 21 25.84 24.75 7.91
N ALA A 22 25.16 25.20 8.97
CA ALA A 22 23.94 26.00 8.85
C ALA A 22 24.14 27.33 8.09
N GLN A 23 25.36 27.87 8.02
CA GLN A 23 25.63 29.11 7.27
C GLN A 23 25.84 28.88 5.77
N THR A 24 26.31 27.70 5.37
CA THR A 24 26.74 27.41 4.00
C THR A 24 25.84 26.41 3.27
N CYS A 25 24.98 25.69 4.00
CA CYS A 25 24.11 24.65 3.45
C CYS A 25 22.68 24.78 3.98
N ARG A 26 21.70 24.62 3.09
CA ARG A 26 20.27 24.48 3.43
C ARG A 26 19.84 23.07 3.08
N LEU A 27 19.18 22.38 4.02
CA LEU A 27 18.69 21.03 3.85
C LEU A 27 17.17 21.04 3.66
N ILE A 28 16.69 20.24 2.70
CA ILE A 28 15.28 19.94 2.51
C ILE A 28 15.11 18.45 2.78
N LEU A 29 14.32 18.11 3.80
CA LEU A 29 14.08 16.73 4.21
C LEU A 29 12.69 16.30 3.73
N CYS A 30 12.64 15.33 2.82
CA CYS A 30 11.39 14.71 2.39
C CYS A 30 11.11 13.46 3.24
N CYS A 31 9.93 13.38 3.83
CA CYS A 31 9.46 12.23 4.60
C CYS A 31 7.94 12.11 4.54
N ASP A 32 7.43 10.89 4.63
CA ASP A 32 5.99 10.63 4.63
C ASP A 32 5.40 10.62 6.04
N SER A 33 6.22 10.29 7.05
CA SER A 33 5.80 10.23 8.44
C SER A 33 6.71 11.05 9.37
N ILE A 34 6.21 12.20 9.82
CA ILE A 34 6.95 13.10 10.72
C ILE A 34 7.19 12.48 12.10
N SER A 35 6.42 11.46 12.51
CA SER A 35 6.57 10.79 13.81
C SER A 35 7.88 10.02 13.93
N LYS A 36 8.45 9.58 12.81
CA LYS A 36 9.75 8.87 12.74
C LYS A 36 10.96 9.81 12.78
N ILE A 37 10.74 11.12 12.67
CA ILE A 37 11.79 12.14 12.75
C ILE A 37 11.99 12.57 14.19
N ILE A 38 13.24 12.58 14.66
CA ILE A 38 13.59 12.99 16.02
C ILE A 38 13.26 14.46 16.28
N ASP A 39 12.78 14.78 17.49
CA ASP A 39 12.44 16.15 17.92
C ASP A 39 13.51 17.21 17.65
N PRO A 40 14.82 16.93 17.83
CA PRO A 40 15.87 17.89 17.52
C PRO A 40 15.91 18.33 16.04
N LEU A 41 15.55 17.46 15.09
CA LEU A 41 15.45 17.83 13.68
C LEU A 41 14.17 18.63 13.43
N ARG A 42 13.03 18.17 13.98
CA ARG A 42 11.73 18.85 13.80
C ARG A 42 11.76 20.30 14.27
N SER A 43 12.35 20.56 15.42
CA SER A 43 12.48 21.92 15.99
C SER A 43 13.32 22.88 15.16
N ARG A 44 14.18 22.38 14.26
CA ARG A 44 15.09 23.19 13.44
C ARG A 44 14.63 23.34 11.98
N CYS A 45 13.58 22.64 11.59
CA CYS A 45 13.06 22.64 10.23
C CYS A 45 11.66 23.29 10.19
N LEU A 46 11.36 23.97 9.08
CA LEU A 46 9.99 24.37 8.79
C LEU A 46 9.20 23.14 8.32
N ALA A 47 8.19 22.74 9.08
CA ALA A 47 7.33 21.63 8.69
C ALA A 47 6.30 22.08 7.65
N VAL A 48 6.53 21.70 6.39
CA VAL A 48 5.57 21.91 5.29
C VAL A 48 4.81 20.61 5.07
N ARG A 49 3.51 20.60 5.36
CA ARG A 49 2.64 19.44 5.13
C ARG A 49 2.06 19.50 3.72
N VAL A 50 2.39 18.51 2.90
CA VAL A 50 1.78 18.30 1.58
C VAL A 50 0.67 17.26 1.72
N ALA A 51 -0.59 17.71 1.70
CA ALA A 51 -1.73 16.80 1.74
C ALA A 51 -1.91 16.10 0.38
N ALA A 52 -2.52 14.91 0.40
CA ALA A 52 -2.94 14.26 -0.84
C ALA A 52 -3.95 15.16 -1.59
N PRO A 53 -3.85 15.27 -2.92
CA PRO A 53 -4.78 16.04 -3.73
C PRO A 53 -6.21 15.50 -3.60
N SER A 54 -7.19 16.39 -3.72
CA SER A 54 -8.59 15.98 -3.80
C SER A 54 -8.87 15.22 -5.09
N ASN A 55 -9.97 14.45 -5.13
CA ASN A 55 -10.40 13.75 -6.34
C ASN A 55 -10.57 14.72 -7.53
N ASP A 56 -11.06 15.93 -7.27
CA ASP A 56 -11.23 16.96 -8.30
C ASP A 56 -9.89 17.48 -8.82
N ASP A 57 -8.90 17.63 -7.94
CA ASP A 57 -7.55 18.07 -8.34
C ASP A 57 -6.83 17.00 -9.16
N VAL A 58 -6.99 15.72 -8.81
CA VAL A 58 -6.50 14.60 -9.61
C VAL A 58 -7.17 14.59 -10.99
N ALA A 59 -8.50 14.74 -11.06
CA ALA A 59 -9.22 14.80 -12.33
C ALA A 59 -8.75 15.97 -13.20
N LYS A 60 -8.59 17.17 -12.62
CA LYS A 60 -8.07 18.36 -13.32
C LYS A 60 -6.67 18.11 -13.88
N ALA A 61 -5.76 17.53 -13.09
CA ALA A 61 -4.41 17.22 -13.52
C ALA A 61 -4.39 16.21 -14.66
N VAL A 62 -5.19 15.13 -14.58
CA VAL A 62 -5.33 14.14 -15.65
C VAL A 62 -5.86 14.79 -16.93
N ARG A 63 -6.94 15.61 -16.86
CA ARG A 63 -7.46 16.34 -18.03
C ARG A 63 -6.43 17.26 -18.64
N LEU A 64 -5.63 17.96 -17.82
CA LEU A 64 -4.57 18.85 -18.29
C LEU A 64 -3.50 18.07 -19.08
N VAL A 65 -3.02 16.95 -18.54
CA VAL A 65 -2.03 16.09 -19.20
C VAL A 65 -2.58 15.51 -20.50
N CYS A 66 -3.80 14.97 -20.48
CA CYS A 66 -4.42 14.44 -21.70
C CYS A 66 -4.61 15.51 -22.78
N LYS A 67 -4.97 16.75 -22.40
CA LYS A 67 -5.07 17.88 -23.33
C LYS A 67 -3.71 18.25 -23.93
N GLN A 68 -2.65 18.27 -23.14
CA GLN A 68 -1.29 18.57 -23.62
C GLN A 68 -0.75 17.49 -24.57
N GLU A 69 -1.09 16.23 -24.31
CA GLU A 69 -0.70 15.07 -25.11
C GLU A 69 -1.63 14.82 -26.32
N ASN A 70 -2.63 15.69 -26.55
CA ASN A 70 -3.67 15.52 -27.58
C ASN A 70 -4.38 14.15 -27.53
N VAL A 71 -4.66 13.68 -26.30
CA VAL A 71 -5.32 12.40 -26.03
C VAL A 71 -6.78 12.65 -25.65
N SER A 72 -7.70 12.06 -26.41
CA SER A 72 -9.13 12.09 -26.08
C SER A 72 -9.47 11.00 -25.06
N ILE A 73 -9.89 11.38 -23.85
CA ILE A 73 -10.25 10.46 -22.77
C ILE A 73 -11.71 10.71 -22.31
N PRO A 74 -12.57 9.68 -22.24
CA PRO A 74 -13.92 9.79 -21.69
C PRO A 74 -13.90 10.12 -20.20
N GLU A 75 -14.89 10.89 -19.75
CA GLU A 75 -15.02 11.29 -18.34
C GLU A 75 -15.27 10.07 -17.41
N SER A 76 -15.90 9.01 -17.92
CA SER A 76 -16.07 7.75 -17.19
C SER A 76 -14.74 7.11 -16.81
N VAL A 77 -13.76 7.11 -17.73
CA VAL A 77 -12.42 6.58 -17.48
C VAL A 77 -11.69 7.43 -16.45
N ILE A 78 -11.79 8.77 -16.54
CA ILE A 78 -11.19 9.68 -15.55
C ILE A 78 -11.74 9.41 -14.16
N ALA A 79 -13.07 9.27 -14.03
CA ALA A 79 -13.70 8.96 -12.75
C ALA A 79 -13.20 7.64 -12.17
N THR A 80 -13.05 6.58 -12.99
CA THR A 80 -12.47 5.30 -12.54
C THR A 80 -11.00 5.43 -12.12
N VAL A 81 -10.17 6.17 -12.87
CA VAL A 81 -8.78 6.44 -12.52
C VAL A 81 -8.70 7.12 -11.15
N VAL A 82 -9.48 8.18 -10.95
CA VAL A 82 -9.46 8.99 -9.73
C VAL A 82 -9.84 8.14 -8.51
N GLN A 83 -10.89 7.31 -8.64
CA GLN A 83 -11.29 6.37 -7.58
C GLN A 83 -10.20 5.34 -7.29
N LYS A 84 -9.60 4.73 -8.31
CA LYS A 84 -8.52 3.72 -8.15
C LYS A 84 -7.20 4.32 -7.64
N ALA A 85 -6.94 5.59 -7.92
CA ALA A 85 -5.73 6.28 -7.51
C ALA A 85 -5.75 6.68 -6.03
N ASN A 86 -6.92 6.91 -5.45
CA ASN A 86 -7.12 7.25 -4.03
C ASN A 86 -6.17 8.35 -3.53
N GLY A 87 -6.14 9.48 -4.24
CA GLY A 87 -5.26 10.62 -3.92
C GLY A 87 -3.78 10.46 -4.35
N ASN A 88 -3.38 9.31 -4.91
CA ASN A 88 -2.04 9.13 -5.45
C ASN A 88 -1.94 9.62 -6.91
N MET A 89 -1.47 10.85 -7.10
CA MET A 89 -1.32 11.47 -8.43
C MET A 89 -0.41 10.66 -9.37
N ARG A 90 0.70 10.11 -8.86
CA ARG A 90 1.62 9.28 -9.66
C ARG A 90 0.89 8.05 -10.19
N ARG A 91 0.14 7.38 -9.33
CA ARG A 91 -0.68 6.21 -9.71
C ARG A 91 -1.73 6.58 -10.74
N ALA A 92 -2.42 7.71 -10.58
CA ALA A 92 -3.42 8.18 -11.53
C ALA A 92 -2.84 8.36 -12.94
N LEU A 93 -1.71 9.05 -13.07
CA LEU A 93 -1.07 9.30 -14.37
C LEU A 93 -0.55 8.01 -15.01
N LEU A 94 0.10 7.14 -14.24
CA LEU A 94 0.59 5.85 -14.73
C LEU A 94 -0.56 4.93 -15.18
N MET A 95 -1.70 4.97 -14.49
CA MET A 95 -2.90 4.22 -14.89
C MET A 95 -3.46 4.69 -16.23
N VAL A 96 -3.50 6.01 -16.46
CA VAL A 96 -3.95 6.57 -17.75
C VAL A 96 -2.99 6.19 -18.87
N GLU A 97 -1.69 6.28 -18.62
CA GLU A 97 -0.66 5.89 -19.59
C GLU A 97 -0.74 4.40 -19.94
N ALA A 98 -0.84 3.53 -18.93
CA ALA A 98 -0.99 2.09 -19.14
C ALA A 98 -2.27 1.76 -19.93
N ALA A 99 -3.39 2.40 -19.60
CA ALA A 99 -4.65 2.21 -20.33
C ALA A 99 -4.55 2.67 -21.79
N LYS A 100 -3.85 3.78 -22.06
CA LYS A 100 -3.58 4.28 -23.44
C LYS A 100 -2.74 3.29 -24.24
N VAL A 101 -1.68 2.74 -23.66
CA VAL A 101 -0.79 1.77 -24.32
C VAL A 101 -1.53 0.48 -24.63
N GLN A 102 -2.41 0.04 -23.73
CA GLN A 102 -3.18 -1.19 -23.91
C GLN A 102 -4.25 -1.05 -25.00
N ASN A 103 -4.99 0.06 -25.02
CA ASN A 103 -6.04 0.27 -26.01
C ASN A 103 -6.34 1.76 -26.21
N TYR A 104 -6.11 2.26 -27.43
CA TYR A 104 -6.46 3.62 -27.84
C TYR A 104 -7.09 3.57 -29.25
N PRO A 105 -8.21 4.29 -29.52
CA PRO A 105 -8.91 5.27 -28.67
C PRO A 105 -9.62 4.68 -27.45
N PHE A 106 -9.72 5.47 -26.37
CA PHE A 106 -10.40 5.06 -25.15
C PHE A 106 -11.89 4.79 -25.38
N LYS A 107 -12.43 3.75 -24.74
CA LYS A 107 -13.86 3.40 -24.75
C LYS A 107 -14.56 3.88 -23.48
N GLU A 108 -15.84 4.23 -23.57
CA GLU A 108 -16.69 4.43 -22.40
C GLU A 108 -16.77 3.08 -21.65
N ASN A 109 -16.25 3.02 -20.40
CA ASN A 109 -16.12 1.81 -19.58
C ASN A 109 -14.93 0.88 -19.90
N GLN A 110 -13.83 1.42 -20.44
CA GLN A 110 -12.59 0.66 -20.52
C GLN A 110 -12.10 0.25 -19.12
N GLU A 111 -11.83 -1.05 -18.94
CA GLU A 111 -11.18 -1.53 -17.73
C GLU A 111 -9.74 -1.02 -17.66
N ILE A 112 -9.42 -0.38 -16.54
CA ILE A 112 -8.08 0.14 -16.27
C ILE A 112 -7.26 -0.98 -15.63
N PRO A 113 -6.11 -1.37 -16.21
CA PRO A 113 -5.29 -2.44 -15.67
C PRO A 113 -4.77 -2.07 -14.28
N ASP A 114 -4.86 -3.03 -13.36
CA ASP A 114 -4.17 -2.93 -12.07
C ASP A 114 -2.73 -3.44 -12.22
N PRO A 115 -1.78 -3.00 -11.38
CA PRO A 115 -0.44 -3.58 -11.35
C PRO A 115 -0.47 -5.10 -11.09
N GLU A 116 0.38 -5.84 -11.79
CA GLU A 116 0.41 -7.33 -11.72
C GLU A 116 0.54 -7.84 -10.29
N TRP A 117 1.39 -7.22 -9.48
CA TRP A 117 1.57 -7.61 -8.09
C TRP A 117 0.31 -7.44 -7.22
N GLU A 118 -0.55 -6.45 -7.54
CA GLU A 118 -1.82 -6.29 -6.82
C GLU A 118 -2.82 -7.37 -7.20
N VAL A 119 -2.87 -7.75 -8.48
CA VAL A 119 -3.70 -8.85 -8.96
C VAL A 119 -3.24 -10.15 -8.29
N TYR A 120 -1.93 -10.38 -8.25
CA TYR A 120 -1.32 -11.54 -7.62
C TYR A 120 -1.63 -11.63 -6.12
N LEU A 121 -1.58 -10.52 -5.38
CA LEU A 121 -1.97 -10.50 -3.96
C LEU A 121 -3.47 -10.69 -3.76
N ARG A 122 -4.30 -10.15 -4.64
CA ARG A 122 -5.77 -10.34 -4.60
C ARG A 122 -6.15 -11.81 -4.82
N GLU A 123 -5.48 -12.50 -5.74
CA GLU A 123 -5.62 -13.94 -5.91
C GLU A 123 -5.14 -14.71 -4.67
N THR A 124 -4.02 -14.28 -4.07
CA THR A 124 -3.50 -14.88 -2.83
C THR A 124 -4.53 -14.76 -1.71
N ALA A 125 -5.15 -13.59 -1.54
CA ALA A 125 -6.25 -13.37 -0.60
C ALA A 125 -7.44 -14.31 -0.88
N LYS A 126 -7.84 -14.46 -2.14
CA LYS A 126 -8.90 -15.41 -2.54
C LYS A 126 -8.55 -16.85 -2.18
N MET A 127 -7.32 -17.29 -2.39
CA MET A 127 -6.87 -18.63 -1.99
C MET A 127 -7.02 -18.82 -0.48
N MET A 128 -6.69 -17.82 0.34
CA MET A 128 -6.83 -17.88 1.79
C MET A 128 -8.29 -17.99 2.25
N ILE A 129 -9.22 -17.39 1.50
CA ILE A 129 -10.67 -17.42 1.79
C ILE A 129 -11.31 -18.73 1.31
N GLN A 130 -10.83 -19.31 0.21
CA GLN A 130 -11.42 -20.51 -0.38
C GLN A 130 -11.08 -21.79 0.38
N GLN A 131 -9.88 -21.91 0.94
CA GLN A 131 -9.44 -23.15 1.59
C GLN A 131 -8.51 -22.88 2.79
N GLN A 132 -8.97 -23.21 3.99
CA GLN A 132 -8.21 -23.05 5.25
C GLN A 132 -7.50 -24.37 5.63
N SER A 133 -6.55 -24.80 4.80
CA SER A 133 -5.75 -26.01 5.04
C SER A 133 -4.25 -25.71 5.14
N SER A 134 -3.51 -26.59 5.81
CA SER A 134 -2.04 -26.49 5.91
C SER A 134 -1.36 -26.57 4.55
N GLU A 135 -1.89 -27.38 3.62
CA GLU A 135 -1.40 -27.45 2.24
C GLU A 135 -1.57 -26.11 1.50
N ASN A 136 -2.73 -25.47 1.66
CA ASN A 136 -2.96 -24.17 1.03
C ASN A 136 -2.09 -23.07 1.66
N LEU A 137 -1.85 -23.11 2.97
CA LEU A 137 -0.92 -22.20 3.63
C LEU A 137 0.51 -22.30 3.03
N LEU A 138 0.98 -23.52 2.72
CA LEU A 138 2.26 -23.71 2.03
C LEU A 138 2.28 -23.06 0.64
N LYS A 139 1.18 -23.14 -0.11
CA LYS A 139 1.03 -22.47 -1.42
C LYS A 139 1.06 -20.95 -1.26
N VAL A 140 0.32 -20.42 -0.29
CA VAL A 140 0.32 -18.97 0.04
C VAL A 140 1.70 -18.49 0.44
N ARG A 141 2.46 -19.28 1.22
CA ARG A 141 3.84 -18.97 1.57
C ARG A 141 4.74 -18.84 0.34
N SER A 142 4.62 -19.75 -0.63
CA SER A 142 5.37 -19.65 -1.91
C SER A 142 5.04 -18.35 -2.65
N ARG A 143 3.77 -17.93 -2.64
CA ARG A 143 3.34 -16.64 -3.23
C ARG A 143 3.96 -15.44 -2.52
N PHE A 144 4.10 -15.46 -1.20
CA PHE A 144 4.81 -14.41 -0.46
C PHE A 144 6.30 -14.37 -0.80
N TYR A 145 6.96 -15.52 -0.96
CA TYR A 145 8.35 -15.56 -1.41
C TYR A 145 8.54 -14.95 -2.80
N GLU A 146 7.62 -15.21 -3.73
CA GLU A 146 7.66 -14.62 -5.07
C GLU A 146 7.53 -13.09 -5.00
N CYS A 147 6.58 -12.58 -4.22
CA CYS A 147 6.43 -11.13 -4.02
C CYS A 147 7.67 -10.46 -3.41
N ILE A 148 8.26 -11.09 -2.38
CA ILE A 148 9.49 -10.59 -1.75
C ILE A 148 10.67 -10.69 -2.72
N GLY A 149 10.74 -11.76 -3.52
CA GLY A 149 11.73 -11.97 -4.58
C GLY A 149 11.69 -10.88 -5.64
N HIS A 150 10.51 -10.36 -5.97
CA HIS A 150 10.31 -9.20 -6.85
C HIS A 150 10.50 -7.84 -6.15
N CYS A 151 11.12 -7.82 -4.97
CA CYS A 151 11.44 -6.61 -4.20
C CYS A 151 10.21 -5.78 -3.81
N ILE A 152 9.05 -6.42 -3.65
CA ILE A 152 7.87 -5.73 -3.11
C ILE A 152 8.05 -5.61 -1.59
N PRO A 153 7.98 -4.40 -1.02
CA PRO A 153 8.17 -4.23 0.42
C PRO A 153 7.13 -5.03 1.23
N PRO A 154 7.55 -5.78 2.27
CA PRO A 154 6.64 -6.62 3.05
C PRO A 154 5.46 -5.89 3.68
N ASN A 155 5.65 -4.63 4.09
CA ASN A 155 4.59 -3.78 4.62
C ASN A 155 3.52 -3.46 3.56
N ILE A 156 3.91 -3.32 2.29
CA ILE A 156 2.97 -3.10 1.18
C ILE A 156 2.20 -4.38 0.89
N ILE A 157 2.88 -5.53 0.88
CA ILE A 157 2.25 -6.86 0.77
C ILE A 157 1.19 -7.02 1.86
N PHE A 158 1.59 -6.76 3.11
CA PHE A 158 0.73 -6.89 4.29
C PHE A 158 -0.51 -6.02 4.21
N MET A 159 -0.34 -4.71 3.95
CA MET A 159 -1.45 -3.76 3.88
C MET A 159 -2.41 -4.08 2.74
N LYS A 160 -1.89 -4.44 1.56
CA LYS A 160 -2.72 -4.80 0.41
C LYS A 160 -3.51 -6.07 0.67
N LEU A 161 -2.86 -7.09 1.23
CA LEU A 161 -3.49 -8.36 1.59
C LEU A 161 -4.62 -8.13 2.60
N LEU A 162 -4.37 -7.37 3.68
CA LEU A 162 -5.38 -7.04 4.68
C LEU A 162 -6.59 -6.32 4.05
N GLN A 163 -6.35 -5.31 3.21
CA GLN A 163 -7.43 -4.59 2.52
C GLN A 163 -8.30 -5.51 1.65
N ASP A 164 -7.69 -6.46 0.95
CA ASP A 164 -8.43 -7.38 0.09
C ASP A 164 -9.15 -8.48 0.88
N LEU A 165 -8.60 -8.93 2.02
CA LEU A 165 -9.26 -9.86 2.94
C LEU A 165 -10.47 -9.23 3.63
N LEU A 166 -10.34 -7.99 4.13
CA LEU A 166 -11.42 -7.28 4.83
C LEU A 166 -12.65 -7.00 3.96
N LYS A 167 -12.49 -6.91 2.62
CA LYS A 167 -13.61 -6.76 1.68
C LYS A 167 -14.54 -7.98 1.64
N SER A 168 -14.02 -9.16 1.97
CA SER A 168 -14.74 -10.43 1.90
C SER A 168 -15.11 -10.97 3.29
N CYS A 169 -14.81 -10.21 4.36
CA CYS A 169 -15.08 -10.61 5.74
C CYS A 169 -16.38 -9.98 6.26
N ASP A 170 -17.13 -10.73 7.05
CA ASP A 170 -18.28 -10.22 7.80
C ASP A 170 -17.85 -9.20 8.85
N GLU A 171 -18.72 -8.22 9.15
CA GLU A 171 -18.46 -7.17 10.16
C GLU A 171 -18.12 -7.74 11.54
N LYS A 172 -18.61 -8.95 11.89
CA LYS A 172 -18.34 -9.60 13.18
C LYS A 172 -16.87 -9.99 13.36
N ILE A 173 -16.20 -10.45 12.30
CA ILE A 173 -14.81 -10.94 12.37
C ILE A 173 -13.76 -9.86 12.09
N LYS A 174 -14.16 -8.74 11.47
CA LYS A 174 -13.24 -7.64 11.11
C LYS A 174 -12.42 -7.14 12.32
N PRO A 175 -12.97 -6.92 13.52
CA PRO A 175 -12.18 -6.47 14.66
C PRO A 175 -11.08 -7.45 15.07
N GLU A 176 -11.38 -8.75 15.09
CA GLU A 176 -10.41 -9.80 15.43
C GLU A 176 -9.29 -9.88 14.39
N VAL A 177 -9.65 -9.85 13.09
CA VAL A 177 -8.69 -9.83 11.99
C VAL A 177 -7.80 -8.59 12.04
N VAL A 178 -8.35 -7.40 12.31
CA VAL A 178 -7.58 -6.16 12.41
C VAL A 178 -6.65 -6.17 13.62
N ALA A 179 -7.08 -6.73 14.75
CA ALA A 179 -6.24 -6.87 15.94
C ALA A 179 -5.05 -7.79 15.67
N ALA A 180 -5.29 -8.96 15.07
CA ALA A 180 -4.23 -9.86 14.64
C ALA A 180 -3.29 -9.18 13.63
N ALA A 181 -3.85 -8.46 12.66
CA ALA A 181 -3.08 -7.75 11.65
C ALA A 181 -2.13 -6.71 12.28
N ALA A 182 -2.62 -5.89 13.22
CA ALA A 182 -1.81 -4.89 13.91
C ALA A 182 -0.64 -5.52 14.70
N GLU A 183 -0.87 -6.67 15.33
CA GLU A 183 0.18 -7.39 16.05
C GLU A 183 1.26 -7.93 15.10
N TYR A 184 0.87 -8.60 14.02
CA TYR A 184 1.83 -9.14 13.05
C TYR A 184 2.55 -8.06 12.27
N GLU A 185 1.91 -6.93 11.95
CA GLU A 185 2.58 -5.78 11.35
C GLU A 185 3.62 -5.18 12.30
N HIS A 186 3.29 -5.01 13.58
CA HIS A 186 4.25 -4.53 14.56
C HIS A 186 5.46 -5.46 14.66
N ARG A 187 5.23 -6.78 14.70
CA ARG A 187 6.30 -7.80 14.71
C ARG A 187 7.12 -7.74 13.42
N LEU A 188 6.49 -7.55 12.25
CA LEU A 188 7.15 -7.41 10.95
C LEU A 188 8.15 -6.26 10.94
N THR A 189 7.80 -5.10 11.52
CA THR A 189 8.71 -3.93 11.57
C THR A 189 9.92 -4.13 12.49
N ARG A 190 9.84 -5.05 13.45
CA ARG A 190 10.92 -5.35 14.42
C ARG A 190 11.73 -6.60 14.06
N GLY A 191 11.17 -7.49 13.25
CA GLY A 191 11.78 -8.74 12.84
C GLY A 191 12.75 -8.58 11.67
N SER A 192 13.67 -9.52 11.54
CA SER A 192 14.61 -9.58 10.41
C SER A 192 14.08 -10.39 9.22
N LYS A 193 13.19 -11.35 9.47
CA LYS A 193 12.64 -12.27 8.45
C LYS A 193 11.16 -11.99 8.24
N ALA A 194 10.85 -11.20 7.21
CA ALA A 194 9.50 -10.77 6.89
C ALA A 194 8.51 -11.93 6.68
N ILE A 195 8.99 -13.02 6.06
CA ILE A 195 8.15 -14.17 5.71
C ILE A 195 7.48 -14.82 6.92
N PHE A 196 8.15 -14.89 8.08
CA PHE A 196 7.57 -15.51 9.28
C PHE A 196 6.37 -14.74 9.81
N HIS A 197 6.39 -13.42 9.67
CA HIS A 197 5.29 -12.56 10.11
C HIS A 197 4.13 -12.56 9.11
N LEU A 198 4.43 -12.61 7.80
CA LEU A 198 3.41 -12.75 6.76
C LEU A 198 2.70 -14.10 6.83
N GLU A 199 3.46 -15.20 6.94
CA GLU A 199 2.92 -16.55 7.10
C GLU A 199 2.14 -16.69 8.41
N GLY A 200 2.66 -16.13 9.50
CA GLY A 200 1.97 -16.12 10.80
C GLY A 200 0.62 -15.39 10.74
N PHE A 201 0.56 -14.23 10.09
CA PHE A 201 -0.71 -13.52 9.87
C PHE A 201 -1.66 -14.34 8.98
N ALA A 202 -1.16 -14.93 7.90
CA ALA A 202 -1.99 -15.73 7.01
C ALA A 202 -2.60 -16.95 7.73
N ALA A 203 -1.83 -17.64 8.57
CA ALA A 203 -2.30 -18.75 9.39
C ALA A 203 -3.36 -18.29 10.40
N SER A 204 -3.10 -17.18 11.11
CA SER A 204 -4.04 -16.60 12.07
C SER A 204 -5.36 -16.20 11.40
N PHE A 205 -5.30 -15.55 10.23
CA PHE A 205 -6.48 -15.21 9.45
C PHE A 205 -7.28 -16.46 9.04
N MET A 206 -6.60 -17.48 8.49
CA MET A 206 -7.25 -18.72 8.07
C MET A 206 -7.97 -19.40 9.24
N GLU A 207 -7.36 -19.40 10.44
CA GLU A 207 -7.98 -19.97 11.64
C GLU A 207 -9.23 -19.20 12.07
N ILE A 208 -9.14 -17.86 12.17
CA ILE A 208 -10.26 -16.99 12.54
C ILE A 208 -11.41 -17.18 11.55
N TYR A 209 -11.11 -17.18 10.26
CA TYR A 209 -12.11 -17.33 9.21
C TYR A 209 -12.77 -18.71 9.21
N HIS A 210 -11.99 -19.78 9.40
CA HIS A 210 -12.51 -21.15 9.49
C HIS A 210 -13.42 -21.35 10.72
N ARG A 211 -13.06 -20.76 11.87
CA ARG A 211 -13.87 -20.80 13.09
C ARG A 211 -15.25 -20.19 12.85
N HIS A 212 -15.29 -19.01 12.24
CA HIS A 212 -16.53 -18.30 11.92
C HIS A 212 -17.40 -19.04 10.88
N GLN A 213 -16.78 -19.67 9.88
CA GLN A 213 -17.54 -20.50 8.92
C GLN A 213 -18.22 -21.69 9.60
N ASN A 214 -17.56 -22.33 10.57
CA ASN A 214 -18.15 -23.45 11.30
C ASN A 214 -19.27 -23.01 12.24
N GLU A 215 -19.11 -21.87 12.92
CA GLU A 215 -20.17 -21.30 13.78
C GLU A 215 -21.44 -20.98 12.96
N ASN A 216 -21.29 -20.36 11.78
CA ASN A 216 -22.43 -20.12 10.88
C ASN A 216 -23.07 -21.40 10.34
N THR A 217 -22.31 -22.50 10.20
CA THR A 217 -22.84 -23.79 9.74
C THR A 217 -23.61 -24.53 10.84
N MET A 218 -23.38 -24.21 12.11
CA MET A 218 -24.10 -24.80 13.26
C MET A 218 -25.38 -24.03 13.64
N GLU A 219 -25.54 -22.78 13.19
CA GLU A 219 -26.76 -21.97 13.39
C GLU A 219 -27.86 -22.23 12.33
N HIS A 220 -27.64 -23.17 11.39
CA HIS A 220 -28.58 -23.61 10.36
C HIS A 220 -28.80 -25.12 10.42
#